data_AF-A0A811Z1I0-F1
#
_entry.id   AF-A0A811Z1I0-F1
#
_cell.length_a   1.000
_cell.length_b   1.000
_cell.length_c   1.000
_cell.angle_alpha   90.00
_cell.angle_beta   90.00
_cell.angle_gamma   90.00
#
_symmetry.space_group_name_H-M   'P 1'
#
loop_
_entity.id
_entity.type
_entity.pdbx_description
1 polymer ?
#
loop_
_entity_poly.entity_id
_entity_poly.type
_entity_poly.pdbx_seq_one_letter_code
_entity_poly.pdbx_strand_id
1 'polypeptide(L)'
;MAPALWPRLSHVLWLACLLPLAPAGVAAGLYELHLTTDGPATTGAEVTITASLVANDNGSLVLPTNSRLYRFHWIHTPLLLMGKTDEPFSSAIRAVGNMPGDFPISVWVTAADCWTCQPVARSLLVLPITELLVGNLVVTQNTSLPWPSSYLTKTVLKVSFLLHDPSNFFKTASFLYNWDFGDGTQMVTEDAMVYYNYSIIGTFTVKLKVVAEWEQATQNAGKGIVQKTGDFSASLKLQETLRGIQVLGPTLIQTFQKLTVTLNFLGSPPLTVCWRLKPECLPLEEGECHPVSVTTTAYNLTHTFRDPGDYCFSIRAENVISKTHQYHRIQVWPSSIQPAVFAFPCATLITMMLAFIMYMTLRNAAHQKDMVEVADFDFSPMSDKNPEPPAGVRCCCQMCCGPFLLETPSEYLEVVRENHGLLPPLYKSVKTYTV
;
A
#
# COMPACT_ATOMS: atom_id res chain seq x y z
N MET A 1 -47.42 -2.77 97.91
CA MET A 1 -48.77 -2.46 97.40
C MET A 1 -48.77 -2.77 95.92
N ALA A 2 -49.49 -3.83 95.53
CA ALA A 2 -49.70 -4.27 94.14
C ALA A 2 -50.78 -3.40 93.47
N PRO A 3 -51.23 -3.68 92.24
CA PRO A 3 -50.52 -3.66 90.95
C PRO A 3 -51.33 -2.86 89.90
N ALA A 4 -50.82 -2.68 88.68
CA ALA A 4 -51.66 -2.31 87.52
C ALA A 4 -51.16 -3.10 86.29
N LEU A 5 -51.72 -4.27 86.02
CA LEU A 5 -52.82 -4.50 85.06
C LEU A 5 -52.54 -3.92 83.66
N TRP A 6 -52.00 -4.78 82.81
CA TRP A 6 -52.34 -4.76 81.38
C TRP A 6 -53.82 -5.15 81.21
N PRO A 7 -54.47 -4.63 80.17
CA PRO A 7 -54.91 -5.59 79.17
C PRO A 7 -54.66 -5.15 77.72
N ARG A 8 -54.50 -6.18 76.90
CA ARG A 8 -54.44 -6.16 75.44
C ARG A 8 -55.79 -5.75 74.85
N LEU A 9 -55.74 -4.98 73.77
CA LEU A 9 -56.58 -5.00 72.56
C LEU A 9 -55.91 -3.94 71.66
N SER A 10 -55.72 -4.04 70.36
CA SER A 10 -56.21 -4.94 69.33
C SER A 10 -55.58 -4.42 68.03
N HIS A 11 -55.13 -5.32 67.18
CA HIS A 11 -55.07 -5.17 65.72
C HIS A 11 -54.06 -4.20 65.05
N VAL A 12 -53.17 -4.84 64.28
CA VAL A 12 -52.88 -4.54 62.87
C VAL A 12 -52.18 -3.20 62.61
N LEU A 13 -50.85 -3.22 62.54
CA LEU A 13 -50.03 -2.58 61.48
C LEU A 13 -48.55 -2.67 61.89
N TRP A 14 -47.91 -3.84 61.77
CA TRP A 14 -46.45 -3.96 61.93
C TRP A 14 -45.90 -4.90 60.86
N LEU A 15 -45.81 -4.38 59.64
CA LEU A 15 -45.09 -5.01 58.51
C LEU A 15 -44.74 -3.94 57.46
N ALA A 16 -44.09 -2.87 57.90
CA ALA A 16 -43.51 -1.87 57.00
C ALA A 16 -42.43 -1.04 57.71
N CYS A 17 -41.39 -1.67 58.26
CA CYS A 17 -40.18 -0.95 58.69
C CYS A 17 -38.97 -1.87 58.88
N LEU A 18 -38.74 -2.77 57.91
CA LEU A 18 -37.48 -3.50 57.75
C LEU A 18 -37.03 -3.38 56.28
N LEU A 19 -36.83 -2.15 55.83
CA LEU A 19 -35.82 -1.89 54.81
C LEU A 19 -34.58 -1.44 55.57
N PRO A 20 -33.45 -2.18 55.51
CA PRO A 20 -32.20 -1.56 55.89
C PRO A 20 -32.02 -0.39 54.93
N LEU A 21 -31.82 0.81 55.48
CA LEU A 21 -31.18 1.90 54.76
C LEU A 21 -29.81 1.37 54.35
N ALA A 22 -29.74 0.73 53.18
CA ALA A 22 -28.50 0.45 52.52
C ALA A 22 -27.78 1.79 52.38
N PRO A 23 -26.52 1.92 52.82
CA PRO A 23 -25.74 3.09 52.43
C PRO A 23 -25.77 3.12 50.90
N ALA A 24 -26.09 4.30 50.34
CA ALA A 24 -26.08 4.52 48.91
C ALA A 24 -24.81 3.87 48.35
N GLY A 25 -24.98 2.83 47.52
CA GLY A 25 -23.87 2.12 46.93
C GLY A 25 -22.98 3.15 46.27
N VAL A 26 -21.75 3.31 46.80
CA VAL A 26 -20.73 4.11 46.14
C VAL A 26 -20.50 3.44 44.80
N ALA A 27 -21.04 4.05 43.76
CA ALA A 27 -21.10 3.48 42.44
C ALA A 27 -19.68 3.50 41.86
N ALA A 28 -18.97 2.38 42.04
CA ALA A 28 -17.76 2.09 41.30
C ALA A 28 -18.10 2.15 39.80
N GLY A 29 -17.47 3.08 39.06
CA GLY A 29 -17.64 3.22 37.61
C GLY A 29 -18.40 4.46 37.12
N LEU A 30 -18.89 5.36 37.99
CA LEU A 30 -19.55 6.61 37.58
C LEU A 30 -18.58 7.75 37.23
N TYR A 31 -17.35 7.71 37.72
CA TYR A 31 -16.36 8.76 37.51
C TYR A 31 -15.05 8.16 37.02
N GLU A 32 -14.40 8.87 36.12
CA GLU A 32 -13.08 8.56 35.57
C GLU A 32 -12.09 9.67 35.94
N LEU A 33 -10.82 9.30 36.07
CA LEU A 33 -9.75 10.24 36.42
C LEU A 33 -8.79 10.38 35.24
N HIS A 34 -8.86 11.51 34.56
CA HIS A 34 -8.03 11.82 33.42
C HIS A 34 -6.73 12.50 33.87
N LEU A 35 -5.59 11.95 33.47
CA LEU A 35 -4.26 12.47 33.79
C LEU A 35 -3.64 13.14 32.56
N THR A 36 -3.15 14.36 32.72
CA THR A 36 -2.32 15.04 31.72
C THR A 36 -0.98 15.45 32.32
N THR A 37 0.04 15.56 31.48
CA THR A 37 1.40 15.93 31.87
C THR A 37 2.01 16.82 30.81
N ASP A 38 2.90 17.72 31.23
CA ASP A 38 3.77 18.51 30.36
C ASP A 38 5.10 17.81 30.07
N GLY A 39 5.30 16.56 30.51
CA GLY A 39 6.46 15.73 30.18
C GLY A 39 6.49 15.24 28.71
N PRO A 40 7.60 14.64 28.23
CA PRO A 40 8.81 14.22 28.95
C PRO A 40 9.64 15.40 29.47
N ALA A 41 10.50 15.17 30.46
CA ALA A 41 11.34 16.23 31.01
C ALA A 41 12.79 15.81 31.22
N THR A 42 13.69 16.78 31.20
CA THR A 42 15.10 16.57 31.49
C THR A 42 15.34 16.48 32.99
N THR A 43 16.34 15.71 33.44
CA THR A 43 16.69 15.64 34.86
C THR A 43 16.93 17.03 35.45
N GLY A 44 16.27 17.33 36.56
CA GLY A 44 16.28 18.63 37.23
C GLY A 44 15.20 19.62 36.78
N ALA A 45 14.52 19.39 35.64
CA ALA A 45 13.40 20.23 35.21
C ALA A 45 12.12 19.90 36.00
N GLU A 46 11.29 20.92 36.21
CA GLU A 46 10.00 20.79 36.90
C GLU A 46 8.94 20.29 35.91
N VAL A 47 8.13 19.33 36.34
CA VAL A 47 7.04 18.74 35.56
C VAL A 47 5.73 18.97 36.30
N THR A 48 4.71 19.38 35.56
CA THR A 48 3.35 19.56 36.05
C THR A 48 2.47 18.41 35.58
N ILE A 49 1.94 17.65 36.53
CA ILE A 49 0.96 16.60 36.25
C ILE A 49 -0.37 17.03 36.81
N THR A 50 -1.42 17.00 35.99
CA THR A 50 -2.77 17.37 36.40
C THR A 50 -3.71 16.17 36.29
N ALA A 51 -4.53 15.97 37.31
CA ALA A 51 -5.58 14.97 37.37
C ALA A 51 -6.93 15.67 37.40
N SER A 52 -7.82 15.36 36.46
CA SER A 52 -9.19 15.88 36.40
C SER A 52 -10.20 14.74 36.57
N LEU A 53 -11.15 14.93 37.47
CA LEU A 53 -12.24 13.99 37.71
C LEU A 53 -13.40 14.32 36.75
N VAL A 54 -13.71 13.38 35.87
CA VAL A 54 -14.75 13.52 34.84
C VAL A 54 -15.85 12.48 35.11
N ALA A 55 -17.10 12.84 34.85
CA ALA A 55 -18.19 11.87 34.90
C ALA A 55 -18.10 10.92 33.69
N ASN A 56 -18.32 9.62 33.92
CA ASN A 56 -18.31 8.62 32.87
C ASN A 56 -19.62 8.76 32.05
N ASP A 57 -19.52 9.21 30.80
CA ASP A 57 -20.69 9.59 30.02
C ASP A 57 -21.58 8.39 29.65
N ASN A 58 -22.83 8.43 30.15
CA ASN A 58 -24.02 7.96 29.42
C ASN A 58 -25.24 8.88 29.67
N GLY A 59 -24.99 10.19 29.81
CA GLY A 59 -25.99 11.23 29.50
C GLY A 59 -26.84 11.84 30.62
N SER A 60 -26.54 11.69 31.93
CA SER A 60 -27.37 12.40 32.94
C SER A 60 -26.76 12.70 34.32
N LEU A 61 -25.42 12.73 34.46
CA LEU A 61 -24.79 13.04 35.75
C LEU A 61 -24.08 14.39 35.70
N VAL A 62 -24.78 15.43 36.18
CA VAL A 62 -24.18 16.73 36.48
C VAL A 62 -23.27 16.56 37.68
N LEU A 63 -21.99 16.95 37.56
CA LEU A 63 -21.06 16.98 38.70
C LEU A 63 -21.67 17.83 39.83
N PRO A 64 -21.81 17.29 41.06
CA PRO A 64 -22.45 18.01 42.16
C PRO A 64 -21.68 19.29 42.49
N THR A 65 -22.34 20.44 42.46
CA THR A 65 -21.77 21.80 42.56
C THR A 65 -21.07 22.14 43.90
N ASN A 66 -20.92 21.18 44.81
CA ASN A 66 -20.29 21.41 46.11
C ASN A 66 -18.77 21.19 46.04
N SER A 67 -18.04 22.27 46.28
CA SER A 67 -16.61 22.44 46.09
C SER A 67 -15.68 21.69 47.05
N ARG A 68 -16.21 20.77 47.88
CA ARG A 68 -15.46 20.07 48.94
C ARG A 68 -15.74 18.56 49.03
N LEU A 69 -16.19 17.94 47.95
CA LEU A 69 -16.59 16.53 47.97
C LEU A 69 -15.44 15.54 47.75
N TYR A 70 -14.33 15.94 47.13
CA TYR A 70 -13.30 15.00 46.69
C TYR A 70 -11.90 15.38 47.18
N ARG A 71 -11.11 14.37 47.55
CA ARG A 71 -9.71 14.50 47.97
C ARG A 71 -8.83 13.64 47.08
N PHE A 72 -7.82 14.25 46.48
CA PHE A 72 -6.84 13.61 45.61
C PHE A 72 -5.62 13.18 46.42
N HIS A 73 -5.30 11.90 46.34
CA HIS A 73 -4.13 11.28 46.95
C HIS A 73 -3.16 10.84 45.86
N TRP A 74 -1.91 11.24 45.99
CA TRP A 74 -0.87 11.02 44.99
C TRP A 74 0.22 10.11 45.54
N ILE A 75 0.70 9.19 44.71
CA ILE A 75 1.99 8.49 44.88
C ILE A 75 2.87 8.94 43.73
N HIS A 76 3.94 9.64 44.07
CA HIS A 76 4.91 10.22 43.13
C HIS A 76 6.35 9.84 43.46
N THR A 77 6.60 9.02 44.49
CA THR A 77 7.95 8.58 44.87
C THR A 77 8.58 7.76 43.74
N PRO A 78 9.86 7.99 43.39
CA PRO A 78 10.89 8.78 44.08
C PRO A 78 11.03 10.25 43.64
N LEU A 79 10.07 10.82 42.91
CA LEU A 79 10.13 12.23 42.48
C LEU A 79 9.98 13.19 43.66
N LEU A 80 10.73 14.30 43.60
CA LEU A 80 10.69 15.38 44.59
C LEU A 80 9.48 16.28 44.32
N LEU A 81 8.57 16.38 45.29
CA LEU A 81 7.40 17.23 45.19
C LEU A 81 7.78 18.69 45.46
N MET A 82 7.57 19.57 44.47
CA MET A 82 7.80 21.01 44.56
C MET A 82 6.55 21.77 45.00
N GLY A 83 5.37 21.27 44.65
CA GLY A 83 4.12 21.86 45.07
C GLY A 83 2.91 21.03 44.67
N LYS A 84 1.79 21.31 45.32
CA LYS A 84 0.48 20.72 45.02
C LYS A 84 -0.57 21.82 45.02
N THR A 85 -1.44 21.79 44.02
CA THR A 85 -2.60 22.68 43.90
C THR A 85 -3.84 21.82 43.76
N ASP A 86 -4.82 22.01 44.65
CA ASP A 86 -6.07 21.24 44.66
C ASP A 86 -7.25 22.17 44.36
N GLU A 87 -8.05 21.80 43.36
CA GLU A 87 -9.34 22.39 43.01
C GLU A 87 -10.47 21.36 43.28
N PRO A 88 -11.75 21.75 43.20
CA PRO A 88 -12.87 20.85 43.53
C PRO A 88 -12.91 19.52 42.76
N PHE A 89 -12.53 19.55 41.47
CA PHE A 89 -12.55 18.40 40.57
C PHE A 89 -11.23 18.18 39.86
N SER A 90 -10.21 18.97 40.19
CA SER A 90 -8.88 18.85 39.59
C SER A 90 -7.81 18.93 40.69
N SER A 91 -6.70 18.26 40.49
CA SER A 91 -5.52 18.37 41.36
C SER A 91 -4.29 18.33 40.49
N ALA A 92 -3.34 19.22 40.75
CA ALA A 92 -2.07 19.23 40.04
C ALA A 92 -0.90 19.14 41.03
N ILE A 93 0.08 18.34 40.67
CA ILE A 93 1.36 18.26 41.37
C ILE A 93 2.46 18.78 40.47
N ARG A 94 3.40 19.50 41.08
CA ARG A 94 4.66 19.88 40.44
C ARG A 94 5.77 19.08 41.07
N ALA A 95 6.51 18.34 40.26
CA ALA A 95 7.52 17.40 40.72
C ALA A 95 8.80 17.49 39.88
N VAL A 96 9.93 17.12 40.47
CA VAL A 96 11.25 17.11 39.83
C VAL A 96 11.87 15.72 40.00
N GLY A 97 12.44 15.19 38.91
CA GLY A 97 13.24 13.97 38.95
C GLY A 97 14.73 14.26 38.78
N ASN A 98 15.55 13.73 39.68
CA ASN A 98 17.00 13.94 39.67
C ASN A 98 17.78 12.81 38.97
N MET A 99 17.11 11.72 38.61
CA MET A 99 17.71 10.57 37.93
C MET A 99 16.89 10.27 36.67
N PRO A 100 17.52 9.80 35.58
CA PRO A 100 16.80 9.34 34.41
C PRO A 100 16.04 8.05 34.71
N GLY A 101 14.89 7.89 34.06
CA GLY A 101 14.06 6.69 34.19
C GLY A 101 12.59 6.98 33.94
N ASP A 102 11.82 5.90 33.92
CA ASP A 102 10.37 5.93 33.81
C ASP A 102 9.74 5.85 35.20
N PHE A 103 9.08 6.91 35.63
CA PHE A 103 8.53 7.03 36.97
C PHE A 103 7.01 6.85 36.96
N PRO A 104 6.47 5.78 37.55
CA PRO A 104 5.03 5.59 37.66
C PRO A 104 4.45 6.52 38.73
N ILE A 105 3.42 7.27 38.36
CA ILE A 105 2.70 8.21 39.21
C ILE A 105 1.26 7.77 39.24
N SER A 106 0.77 7.43 40.44
CA SER A 106 -0.62 7.02 40.63
C SER A 106 -1.37 8.04 41.46
N VAL A 107 -2.63 8.28 41.09
CA VAL A 107 -3.54 9.14 41.83
C VAL A 107 -4.87 8.43 42.01
N TRP A 108 -5.44 8.57 43.20
CA TRP A 108 -6.80 8.12 43.48
C TRP A 108 -7.58 9.19 44.23
N VAL A 109 -8.89 9.14 44.04
CA VAL A 109 -9.82 10.12 44.60
C VAL A 109 -10.73 9.44 45.61
N THR A 110 -10.86 10.05 46.79
CA THR A 110 -11.82 9.62 47.82
C THR A 110 -12.84 10.73 48.07
N ALA A 111 -14.04 10.37 48.54
CA ALA A 111 -14.96 11.37 49.09
C ALA A 111 -14.31 12.04 50.32
N ALA A 112 -14.44 13.36 50.46
CA ALA A 112 -13.78 14.13 51.52
C ALA A 112 -14.25 13.74 52.93
N ASP A 113 -15.52 13.36 53.06
CA ASP A 113 -16.20 13.05 54.32
C ASP A 113 -15.98 11.61 54.81
N CYS A 114 -15.18 10.80 54.09
CA CYS A 114 -14.99 9.39 54.43
C CYS A 114 -13.56 8.90 54.15
N TRP A 115 -12.79 8.69 55.22
CA TRP A 115 -11.41 8.20 55.13
C TRP A 115 -11.29 6.69 54.87
N THR A 116 -12.31 5.90 55.19
CA THR A 116 -12.33 4.44 55.00
C THR A 116 -13.08 4.00 53.74
N CYS A 117 -13.58 4.95 52.95
CA CYS A 117 -14.32 4.65 51.74
C CYS A 117 -13.40 4.14 50.63
N GLN A 118 -13.94 3.26 49.79
CA GLN A 118 -13.27 2.84 48.57
C GLN A 118 -13.04 4.04 47.65
N PRO A 119 -11.92 4.05 46.88
CA PRO A 119 -11.62 5.12 45.96
C PRO A 119 -12.69 5.18 44.85
N VAL A 120 -13.14 6.41 44.56
CA VAL A 120 -14.15 6.71 43.54
C VAL A 120 -13.59 6.45 42.14
N ALA A 121 -12.35 6.87 41.92
CA ALA A 121 -11.60 6.65 40.70
C ALA A 121 -10.10 6.53 41.02
N ARG A 122 -9.36 5.83 40.16
CA ARG A 122 -7.90 5.68 40.22
C ARG A 122 -7.33 5.79 38.83
N SER A 123 -6.15 6.37 38.69
CA SER A 123 -5.43 6.46 37.43
C SER A 123 -3.93 6.40 37.65
N LEU A 124 -3.21 5.96 36.62
CA LEU A 124 -1.76 5.75 36.64
C LEU A 124 -1.19 6.35 35.35
N LEU A 125 -0.13 7.13 35.49
CA LEU A 125 0.66 7.70 34.40
C LEU A 125 2.12 7.33 34.60
N VAL A 126 2.84 7.00 33.53
CA VAL A 126 4.29 6.80 33.57
C VAL A 126 4.96 8.06 33.00
N LEU A 127 5.79 8.72 33.80
CA LEU A 127 6.52 9.92 33.42
C LEU A 127 7.96 9.58 33.02
N PRO A 128 8.33 9.74 31.73
CA PRO A 128 9.72 9.59 31.29
C PRO A 128 10.56 10.81 31.67
N ILE A 129 11.67 10.59 32.37
CA ILE A 129 12.67 11.61 32.66
C ILE A 129 14.01 11.19 32.05
N THR A 130 14.62 12.09 31.29
CA THR A 130 15.85 11.82 30.53
C THR A 130 17.00 12.71 30.97
N GLU A 131 18.24 12.22 30.90
CA GLU A 131 19.40 13.10 31.08
C GLU A 131 19.62 14.03 29.88
N LEU A 132 19.22 13.56 28.69
CA LEU A 132 19.30 14.26 27.42
C LEU A 132 18.19 15.30 27.25
N LEU A 133 18.45 16.33 26.44
CA LEU A 133 17.49 17.34 26.02
C LEU A 133 16.27 16.70 25.34
N VAL A 134 15.08 17.24 25.63
CA VAL A 134 13.81 16.84 25.02
C VAL A 134 13.41 17.90 24.00
N GLY A 135 13.04 17.46 22.80
CA GLY A 135 12.65 18.37 21.72
C GLY A 135 12.40 17.61 20.43
N ASN A 136 11.96 18.35 19.40
CA ASN A 136 11.61 17.80 18.11
C ASN A 136 12.38 18.52 16.99
N LEU A 137 12.88 17.73 16.04
CA LEU A 137 13.47 18.25 14.81
C LEU A 137 12.36 18.37 13.75
N VAL A 138 12.11 19.58 13.27
CA VAL A 138 11.05 19.88 12.32
C VAL A 138 11.67 20.35 11.02
N VAL A 139 11.27 19.73 9.90
CA VAL A 139 11.71 20.11 8.56
C VAL A 139 10.51 20.56 7.74
N THR A 140 10.61 21.77 7.21
CA THR A 140 9.53 22.42 6.45
C THR A 140 10.03 22.95 5.12
N GLN A 141 9.10 23.03 4.18
CA GLN A 141 9.32 23.57 2.86
C GLN A 141 8.07 24.34 2.44
N ASN A 142 8.22 25.39 1.63
CA ASN A 142 7.10 26.20 1.14
C ASN A 142 6.09 25.39 0.32
N THR A 143 6.53 24.29 -0.29
CA THR A 143 5.68 23.39 -1.05
C THR A 143 5.39 22.15 -0.21
N SER A 144 4.12 21.91 0.12
CA SER A 144 3.71 20.66 0.77
C SER A 144 3.52 19.58 -0.28
N LEU A 145 4.13 18.42 -0.03
CA LEU A 145 3.87 17.20 -0.78
C LEU A 145 2.87 16.33 -0.01
N PRO A 146 2.08 15.49 -0.69
CA PRO A 146 1.06 14.67 -0.04
C PRO A 146 1.64 13.55 0.84
N TRP A 147 2.94 13.25 0.75
CA TRP A 147 3.59 12.24 1.59
C TRP A 147 4.36 12.89 2.74
N PRO A 148 4.26 12.34 3.97
CA PRO A 148 5.05 12.81 5.08
C PRO A 148 6.55 12.67 4.77
N SER A 149 7.33 13.63 5.22
CA SER A 149 8.80 13.65 5.07
C SER A 149 9.32 13.62 3.63
N SER A 150 8.49 14.00 2.65
CA SER A 150 8.90 14.14 1.25
C SER A 150 9.05 15.61 0.87
N TYR A 151 10.13 15.92 0.15
CA TYR A 151 10.54 17.29 -0.15
C TYR A 151 11.11 17.41 -1.56
N LEU A 152 11.14 18.63 -2.11
CA LEU A 152 11.73 18.89 -3.42
C LEU A 152 13.23 19.14 -3.34
N THR A 153 13.97 18.50 -4.24
CA THR A 153 15.39 18.79 -4.46
C THR A 153 15.57 20.17 -5.10
N LYS A 154 16.75 20.79 -4.94
CA LYS A 154 17.12 22.11 -5.51
C LYS A 154 16.26 23.26 -5.02
N THR A 155 15.61 23.09 -3.86
CA THR A 155 14.83 24.12 -3.19
C THR A 155 15.29 24.23 -1.74
N VAL A 156 15.09 25.40 -1.14
CA VAL A 156 15.53 25.65 0.23
C VAL A 156 14.58 24.96 1.21
N LEU A 157 15.15 24.10 2.05
CA LEU A 157 14.50 23.53 3.21
C LEU A 157 14.80 24.36 4.44
N LYS A 158 13.79 24.51 5.29
CA LYS A 158 13.90 25.13 6.61
C LYS A 158 13.91 24.01 7.64
N VAL A 159 15.07 23.79 8.25
CA VAL A 159 15.27 22.82 9.31
C VAL A 159 15.34 23.57 10.63
N SER A 160 14.52 23.21 11.60
CA SER A 160 14.45 23.88 12.90
C SER A 160 14.29 22.90 14.05
N PHE A 161 14.99 23.16 15.14
CA PHE A 161 14.83 22.46 16.40
C PHE A 161 13.84 23.18 17.30
N LEU A 162 12.87 22.44 17.83
CA LEU A 162 11.92 22.91 18.83
C LEU A 162 12.23 22.25 20.17
N LEU A 163 12.81 23.03 21.09
CA LEU A 163 13.06 22.61 22.47
C LEU A 163 11.74 22.44 23.22
N HIS A 164 11.59 21.33 23.94
CA HIS A 164 10.47 21.08 24.85
C HIS A 164 10.89 21.43 26.28
N ASP A 165 10.58 22.66 26.72
CA ASP A 165 10.91 23.16 28.07
C ASP A 165 9.75 23.97 28.67
N PRO A 166 8.67 23.31 29.13
CA PRO A 166 7.52 24.01 29.73
C PRO A 166 7.88 24.76 31.03
N SER A 167 8.86 24.25 31.78
CA SER A 167 9.30 24.84 33.06
C SER A 167 10.24 26.04 32.91
N ASN A 168 10.70 26.35 31.68
CA ASN A 168 11.75 27.32 31.41
C ASN A 168 13.07 27.02 32.14
N PHE A 169 13.39 25.74 32.33
CA PHE A 169 14.61 25.27 32.98
C PHE A 169 15.87 25.74 32.25
N PHE A 170 15.83 25.85 30.91
CA PHE A 170 16.96 26.26 30.09
C PHE A 170 16.98 27.75 29.71
N LYS A 171 16.21 28.59 30.40
CA LYS A 171 16.08 30.02 30.08
C LYS A 171 17.41 30.80 30.04
N THR A 172 18.37 30.42 30.88
CA THR A 172 19.70 31.06 30.97
C THR A 172 20.78 30.30 30.22
N ALA A 173 20.43 29.24 29.49
CA ALA A 173 21.40 28.42 28.78
C ALA A 173 21.76 29.03 27.42
N SER A 174 23.04 28.92 27.06
CA SER A 174 23.52 29.09 25.69
C SER A 174 23.45 27.76 24.95
N PHE A 175 23.00 27.79 23.70
CA PHE A 175 22.84 26.59 22.87
C PHE A 175 23.82 26.59 21.71
N LEU A 176 24.38 25.42 21.42
CA LEU A 176 25.20 25.15 20.25
C LEU A 176 24.61 23.97 19.48
N TYR A 177 24.36 24.19 18.19
CA TYR A 177 23.69 23.23 17.31
C TYR A 177 24.69 22.71 16.28
N ASN A 178 25.00 21.42 16.33
CA ASN A 178 25.85 20.74 15.36
C ASN A 178 24.99 19.90 14.42
N TRP A 179 24.85 20.37 13.19
CA TRP A 179 24.05 19.80 12.12
C TRP A 179 24.89 18.89 11.23
N ASP A 180 24.38 17.70 10.93
CA ASP A 180 24.86 16.80 9.89
C ASP A 180 23.71 16.54 8.94
N PHE A 181 23.85 16.98 7.69
CA PHE A 181 22.78 16.89 6.68
C PHE A 181 22.70 15.51 6.01
N GLY A 182 23.61 14.58 6.34
CA GLY A 182 23.62 13.22 5.83
C GLY A 182 24.15 13.06 4.41
N ASP A 183 24.55 14.15 3.75
CA ASP A 183 25.24 14.17 2.45
C ASP A 183 26.77 14.36 2.59
N GLY A 184 27.27 14.36 3.84
CA GLY A 184 28.65 14.65 4.19
C GLY A 184 28.88 16.10 4.63
N THR A 185 27.92 16.99 4.45
CA THR A 185 28.00 18.38 4.92
C THR A 185 27.65 18.48 6.40
N GLN A 186 28.50 19.19 7.16
CA GLN A 186 28.25 19.52 8.56
C GLN A 186 28.30 21.03 8.78
N MET A 187 27.53 21.52 9.75
CA MET A 187 27.44 22.94 10.08
C MET A 187 27.24 23.11 11.57
N VAL A 188 27.87 24.14 12.17
CA VAL A 188 27.65 24.50 13.57
C VAL A 188 27.04 25.89 13.64
N THR A 189 25.95 26.05 14.38
CA THR A 189 25.24 27.33 14.55
C THR A 189 24.87 27.59 16.01
N GLU A 190 24.66 28.86 16.34
CA GLU A 190 24.06 29.29 17.62
C GLU A 190 22.52 29.40 17.50
N ASP A 191 22.01 29.58 16.28
CA ASP A 191 20.59 29.57 15.99
C ASP A 191 20.03 28.15 15.87
N ALA A 192 18.84 27.93 16.42
CA ALA A 192 18.10 26.66 16.35
C ALA A 192 17.51 26.35 14.97
N MET A 193 17.82 27.17 13.96
CA MET A 193 17.22 27.11 12.63
C MET A 193 18.28 27.31 11.55
N VAL A 194 18.21 26.47 10.52
CA VAL A 194 19.10 26.55 9.35
C VAL A 194 18.32 26.40 8.06
N TYR A 195 18.82 27.06 7.02
CA TYR A 195 18.32 26.94 5.65
C TYR A 195 19.31 26.13 4.83
N TYR A 196 18.84 25.03 4.23
CA TYR A 196 19.72 24.11 3.51
C TYR A 196 19.08 23.65 2.20
N ASN A 197 19.90 23.54 1.14
CA ASN A 197 19.43 23.15 -0.19
C ASN A 197 20.22 21.93 -0.67
N TYR A 198 19.51 20.81 -0.83
CA TYR A 198 20.09 19.60 -1.37
C TYR A 198 20.08 19.60 -2.90
N SER A 199 21.21 19.21 -3.49
CA SER A 199 21.38 19.18 -4.95
C SER A 199 21.02 17.83 -5.59
N ILE A 200 21.05 16.76 -4.80
CA ILE A 200 20.87 15.38 -5.26
C ILE A 200 19.57 14.77 -4.73
N ILE A 201 18.93 13.94 -5.55
CA ILE A 201 17.78 13.14 -5.15
C ILE A 201 18.22 12.00 -4.24
N GLY A 202 17.33 11.54 -3.35
CA GLY A 202 17.63 10.42 -2.47
C GLY A 202 16.96 10.51 -1.12
N THR A 203 17.30 9.57 -0.26
CA THR A 203 16.88 9.58 1.15
C THR A 203 18.06 10.03 1.99
N PHE A 204 17.88 11.10 2.75
CA PHE A 204 18.89 11.68 3.64
C PHE A 204 18.40 11.61 5.07
N THR A 205 19.33 11.51 6.02
CA THR A 205 19.00 11.58 7.45
C THR A 205 19.74 12.76 8.03
N VAL A 206 19.00 13.81 8.38
CA VAL A 206 19.56 14.94 9.11
C VAL A 206 19.74 14.50 10.55
N LYS A 207 20.93 14.69 11.09
CA LYS A 207 21.24 14.49 12.50
C LYS A 207 21.60 15.83 13.11
N LEU A 208 21.13 16.06 14.32
CA LEU A 208 21.40 17.25 15.09
C LEU A 208 21.90 16.84 16.46
N LYS A 209 23.07 17.35 16.85
CA LYS A 209 23.54 17.32 18.23
C LYS A 209 23.42 18.71 18.83
N VAL A 210 22.65 18.83 19.91
CA VAL A 210 22.45 20.08 20.63
C VAL A 210 23.22 20.01 21.94
N VAL A 211 23.95 21.07 22.25
CA VAL A 211 24.59 21.27 23.56
C VAL A 211 23.98 22.50 24.19
N ALA A 212 23.41 22.34 25.39
CA ALA A 212 22.92 23.43 26.22
C ALA A 212 23.89 23.60 27.40
N GLU A 213 24.43 24.80 27.56
CA GLU A 213 25.41 25.14 28.59
C GLU A 213 24.88 26.30 29.43
N TRP A 214 24.89 26.16 30.75
CA TRP A 214 24.54 27.24 31.65
C TRP A 214 25.33 27.14 32.95
N GLU A 215 25.27 28.21 33.72
CA GLU A 215 26.04 28.33 34.93
C GLU A 215 25.15 28.10 36.15
N GLN A 216 25.56 27.16 37.00
CA GLN A 216 24.81 26.76 38.17
C GLN A 216 25.64 27.03 39.44
N ALA A 217 25.04 27.73 40.40
CA ALA A 217 25.65 27.93 41.71
C ALA A 217 25.64 26.60 42.46
N THR A 218 26.83 26.00 42.64
CA THR A 218 26.96 24.81 43.50
C THR A 218 27.21 25.26 44.94
N GLN A 219 26.59 24.56 45.90
CA GLN A 219 26.62 24.98 47.30
C GLN A 219 28.03 24.94 47.92
N ASN A 220 29.01 24.22 47.34
CA ASN A 220 30.31 23.98 47.97
C ASN A 220 31.56 24.18 47.07
N ALA A 221 31.43 24.61 45.80
CA ALA A 221 32.60 24.77 44.91
C ALA A 221 32.37 25.79 43.78
N GLY A 222 32.21 27.07 44.13
CA GLY A 222 32.16 28.15 43.15
C GLY A 222 31.06 28.02 42.09
N LYS A 223 31.14 28.89 41.09
CA LYS A 223 30.28 28.88 39.89
C LYS A 223 30.74 27.70 39.01
N GLY A 224 29.86 26.71 38.82
CA GLY A 224 30.13 25.54 37.98
C GLY A 224 29.35 25.63 36.68
N ILE A 225 30.00 25.29 35.57
CA ILE A 225 29.33 25.21 34.26
C ILE A 225 28.71 23.81 34.12
N VAL A 226 27.42 23.76 33.84
CA VAL A 226 26.66 22.53 33.62
C VAL A 226 26.30 22.44 32.15
N GLN A 227 26.42 21.24 31.59
CA GLN A 227 26.08 20.97 30.20
C GLN A 227 25.09 19.82 30.09
N LYS A 228 24.11 19.98 29.20
CA LYS A 228 23.22 18.90 28.76
C LYS A 228 23.26 18.79 27.25
N THR A 229 23.16 17.57 26.76
CA THR A 229 23.21 17.28 25.32
C THR A 229 21.93 16.61 24.84
N GLY A 230 21.64 16.68 23.56
CA GLY A 230 20.55 15.94 22.93
C GLY A 230 20.89 15.57 21.51
N ASP A 231 20.52 14.36 21.10
CA ASP A 231 20.72 13.85 19.76
C ASP A 231 19.36 13.66 19.08
N PHE A 232 19.16 14.32 17.95
CA PHE A 232 17.91 14.29 17.19
C PHE A 232 18.17 13.87 15.75
N SER A 233 17.20 13.21 15.13
CA SER A 233 17.31 12.85 13.72
C SER A 233 15.96 12.92 12.99
N ALA A 234 16.02 13.28 11.72
CA ALA A 234 14.86 13.31 10.83
C ALA A 234 15.25 12.76 9.45
N SER A 235 14.47 11.81 8.94
CA SER A 235 14.64 11.26 7.60
C SER A 235 13.88 12.08 6.57
N LEU A 236 14.54 12.42 5.46
CA LEU A 236 14.04 13.24 4.37
C LEU A 236 14.08 12.43 3.06
N LYS A 237 13.00 12.47 2.28
CA LYS A 237 12.96 11.88 0.93
C LYS A 237 12.88 12.98 -0.12
N LEU A 238 13.99 13.23 -0.80
CA LEU A 238 14.12 14.26 -1.83
C LEU A 238 13.76 13.75 -3.22
N GLN A 239 12.86 14.48 -3.87
CA GLN A 239 12.30 14.17 -5.17
C GLN A 239 12.39 15.37 -6.10
N GLU A 240 12.51 15.10 -7.40
CA GLU A 240 12.46 16.12 -8.45
C GLU A 240 11.13 16.10 -9.18
N THR A 241 10.68 17.30 -9.55
CA THR A 241 9.53 17.50 -10.45
C THR A 241 9.80 16.89 -11.82
N LEU A 242 8.74 16.45 -12.50
CA LEU A 242 8.83 16.10 -13.91
C LEU A 242 9.02 17.38 -14.73
N ARG A 243 10.19 17.55 -15.33
CA ARG A 243 10.52 18.65 -16.25
C ARG A 243 10.00 18.39 -17.67
N GLY A 244 9.91 17.12 -18.06
CA GLY A 244 9.44 16.71 -19.39
C GLY A 244 9.74 15.25 -19.70
N ILE A 245 9.34 14.82 -20.90
CA ILE A 245 9.54 13.46 -21.42
C ILE A 245 10.33 13.57 -22.72
N GLN A 246 11.49 12.92 -22.80
CA GLN A 246 12.22 12.73 -24.04
C GLN A 246 11.75 11.42 -24.69
N VAL A 247 11.27 11.51 -25.93
CA VAL A 247 10.79 10.36 -26.69
C VAL A 247 11.83 10.00 -27.75
N LEU A 248 12.37 8.79 -27.64
CA LEU A 248 13.40 8.27 -28.53
C LEU A 248 12.84 7.05 -29.25
N GLY A 249 12.56 7.19 -30.55
CA GLY A 249 12.04 6.12 -31.39
C GLY A 249 11.96 6.55 -32.85
N PRO A 250 11.79 5.61 -33.79
CA PRO A 250 11.65 5.94 -35.19
C PRO A 250 10.34 6.69 -35.46
N THR A 251 10.36 7.58 -36.43
CA THR A 251 9.19 8.34 -36.92
C THR A 251 8.54 7.71 -38.15
N LEU A 252 9.20 6.72 -38.75
CA LEU A 252 8.77 6.05 -39.96
C LEU A 252 8.90 4.54 -39.78
N ILE A 253 7.83 3.79 -40.05
CA ILE A 253 7.81 2.33 -39.92
C ILE A 253 6.89 1.70 -40.98
N GLN A 254 7.06 0.41 -41.28
CA GLN A 254 6.14 -0.33 -42.15
C GLN A 254 5.09 -1.10 -41.32
N THR A 255 3.94 -1.42 -41.93
CA THR A 255 2.93 -2.29 -41.33
C THR A 255 3.52 -3.65 -40.94
N PHE A 256 3.00 -4.24 -39.86
CA PHE A 256 3.44 -5.51 -39.28
C PHE A 256 4.87 -5.53 -38.70
N GLN A 257 5.57 -4.39 -38.67
CA GLN A 257 6.83 -4.27 -37.93
C GLN A 257 6.60 -3.84 -36.49
N LYS A 258 7.46 -4.31 -35.58
CA LYS A 258 7.43 -3.96 -34.15
C LYS A 258 8.14 -2.63 -33.93
N LEU A 259 7.38 -1.61 -33.58
CA LEU A 259 7.89 -0.33 -33.09
C LEU A 259 8.34 -0.48 -31.64
N THR A 260 9.50 0.08 -31.31
CA THR A 260 9.94 0.30 -29.93
C THR A 260 10.22 1.79 -29.74
N VAL A 261 9.51 2.41 -28.80
CA VAL A 261 9.68 3.80 -28.40
C VAL A 261 10.19 3.81 -26.97
N THR A 262 11.31 4.46 -26.74
CA THR A 262 11.90 4.60 -25.42
C THR A 262 11.56 5.98 -24.85
N LEU A 263 10.91 6.00 -23.69
CA LEU A 263 10.50 7.20 -22.97
C LEU A 263 11.49 7.45 -21.85
N ASN A 264 12.21 8.57 -21.92
CA ASN A 264 13.14 9.00 -20.89
C ASN A 264 12.53 10.18 -20.12
N PHE A 265 12.24 9.97 -18.85
CA PHE A 265 11.59 10.94 -17.98
C PHE A 265 12.62 11.82 -17.29
N LEU A 266 12.48 13.14 -17.46
CA LEU A 266 13.35 14.13 -16.80
C LEU A 266 12.77 14.50 -15.43
N GLY A 267 12.84 13.57 -14.48
CA GLY A 267 12.36 13.76 -13.09
C GLY A 267 12.55 12.52 -12.23
N SER A 268 11.94 12.50 -11.05
CA SER A 268 12.09 11.40 -10.10
C SER A 268 10.93 10.39 -10.15
N PRO A 269 11.19 9.07 -10.05
CA PRO A 269 10.17 8.05 -9.86
C PRO A 269 9.66 8.01 -8.40
N PRO A 270 8.49 7.39 -8.13
CA PRO A 270 7.63 6.63 -9.04
C PRO A 270 6.75 7.51 -9.94
N LEU A 271 6.54 7.07 -11.18
CA LEU A 271 5.77 7.76 -12.20
C LEU A 271 4.54 6.95 -12.58
N THR A 272 3.44 7.63 -12.87
CA THR A 272 2.26 7.04 -13.49
C THR A 272 2.22 7.47 -14.95
N VAL A 273 2.39 6.52 -15.86
CA VAL A 273 2.49 6.75 -17.29
C VAL A 273 1.25 6.22 -17.99
N CYS A 274 0.70 7.00 -18.91
CA CYS A 274 -0.52 6.69 -19.62
C CYS A 274 -0.35 7.15 -21.07
N TRP A 275 -0.69 6.32 -22.04
CA TRP A 275 -0.47 6.63 -23.45
C TRP A 275 -1.65 6.22 -24.31
N ARG A 276 -1.80 6.90 -25.44
CA ARG A 276 -2.85 6.67 -26.42
C ARG A 276 -2.30 6.88 -27.82
N LEU A 277 -2.83 6.08 -28.74
CA LEU A 277 -2.53 6.18 -30.17
C LEU A 277 -3.79 6.65 -30.90
N LYS A 278 -3.72 7.82 -31.54
CA LYS A 278 -4.79 8.37 -32.41
C LYS A 278 -4.15 9.14 -33.58
N PRO A 279 -4.87 9.37 -34.70
CA PRO A 279 -4.36 10.20 -35.80
C PRO A 279 -4.05 11.63 -35.36
N GLU A 280 -4.84 12.16 -34.43
CA GLU A 280 -4.71 13.51 -33.88
C GLU A 280 -3.88 13.54 -32.59
N CYS A 281 -3.03 14.55 -32.45
CA CYS A 281 -2.28 14.80 -31.22
C CYS A 281 -3.12 15.64 -30.26
N LEU A 282 -3.89 14.98 -29.39
CA LEU A 282 -4.73 15.62 -28.39
C LEU A 282 -4.26 15.29 -26.97
N PRO A 283 -4.33 16.25 -26.02
CA PRO A 283 -3.99 15.99 -24.64
C PRO A 283 -4.85 14.86 -24.07
N LEU A 284 -4.25 14.11 -23.13
CA LEU A 284 -4.90 12.98 -22.50
C LEU A 284 -5.63 13.42 -21.24
N GLU A 285 -6.95 13.26 -21.23
CA GLU A 285 -7.78 13.48 -20.04
C GLU A 285 -7.91 12.21 -19.19
N GLU A 286 -8.41 12.34 -17.96
CA GLU A 286 -8.55 11.20 -17.04
C GLU A 286 -9.53 10.16 -17.60
N GLY A 287 -9.13 8.88 -17.59
CA GLY A 287 -9.93 7.76 -18.13
C GLY A 287 -9.70 7.41 -19.61
N GLU A 288 -8.94 8.19 -20.38
CA GLU A 288 -8.71 7.90 -21.81
C GLU A 288 -7.64 6.83 -22.09
N CYS A 289 -6.88 6.42 -21.09
CA CYS A 289 -5.86 5.38 -21.18
C CYS A 289 -5.69 4.67 -19.83
N HIS A 290 -5.11 3.46 -19.86
CA HIS A 290 -4.80 2.72 -18.65
C HIS A 290 -3.47 3.22 -18.03
N PRO A 291 -3.47 3.66 -16.76
CA PRO A 291 -2.27 4.11 -16.10
C PRO A 291 -1.35 2.94 -15.73
N VAL A 292 -0.05 3.09 -15.97
CA VAL A 292 1.00 2.11 -15.65
C VAL A 292 1.99 2.76 -14.69
N SER A 293 2.24 2.13 -13.54
CA SER A 293 3.24 2.59 -12.58
C SER A 293 4.66 2.21 -13.03
N VAL A 294 5.54 3.19 -13.14
CA VAL A 294 6.93 3.04 -13.57
C VAL A 294 7.86 3.51 -12.45
N THR A 295 8.79 2.65 -12.04
CA THR A 295 9.79 2.93 -10.98
C THR A 295 11.13 3.41 -11.52
N THR A 296 11.35 3.31 -12.83
CA THR A 296 12.58 3.70 -13.52
C THR A 296 12.42 5.05 -14.24
N THR A 297 13.53 5.70 -14.55
CA THR A 297 13.55 6.94 -15.36
C THR A 297 13.37 6.67 -16.86
N ALA A 298 13.58 5.43 -17.31
CA ALA A 298 13.35 5.01 -18.68
C ALA A 298 12.26 3.93 -18.76
N TYR A 299 11.38 4.04 -19.75
CA TYR A 299 10.33 3.06 -20.03
C TYR A 299 10.26 2.75 -21.53
N ASN A 300 10.28 1.47 -21.88
CA ASN A 300 10.23 1.04 -23.28
C ASN A 300 8.81 0.62 -23.65
N LEU A 301 8.20 1.38 -24.55
CA LEU A 301 6.90 1.09 -25.13
C LEU A 301 7.08 0.32 -26.44
N THR A 302 6.30 -0.76 -26.62
CA THR A 302 6.32 -1.51 -27.89
C THR A 302 4.92 -1.62 -28.48
N HIS A 303 4.81 -1.42 -29.79
CA HIS A 303 3.53 -1.48 -30.51
C HIS A 303 3.71 -2.00 -31.94
N THR A 304 2.69 -2.63 -32.51
CA THR A 304 2.68 -3.13 -33.89
C THR A 304 1.49 -2.55 -34.64
N PHE A 305 1.75 -1.87 -35.76
CA PHE A 305 0.70 -1.26 -36.58
C PHE A 305 0.20 -2.24 -37.63
N ARG A 306 -1.14 -2.34 -37.76
CA ARG A 306 -1.80 -3.16 -38.77
C ARG A 306 -2.12 -2.36 -40.03
N ASP A 307 -2.62 -1.15 -39.83
CA ASP A 307 -3.10 -0.29 -40.91
C ASP A 307 -2.12 0.86 -41.18
N PRO A 308 -1.85 1.20 -42.46
CA PRO A 308 -1.03 2.34 -42.82
C PRO A 308 -1.75 3.65 -42.50
N GLY A 309 -0.99 4.71 -42.21
CA GLY A 309 -1.53 6.02 -41.87
C GLY A 309 -0.60 6.84 -40.98
N ASP A 310 -1.02 8.07 -40.71
CA ASP A 310 -0.36 8.95 -39.76
C ASP A 310 -0.96 8.74 -38.37
N TYR A 311 -0.11 8.43 -37.40
CA TYR A 311 -0.49 8.23 -36.00
C TYR A 311 0.29 9.17 -35.09
N CYS A 312 -0.33 9.55 -33.98
CA CYS A 312 0.27 10.33 -32.91
C CYS A 312 0.19 9.57 -31.59
N PHE A 313 1.36 9.30 -31.01
CA PHE A 313 1.46 8.89 -29.61
C PHE A 313 1.26 10.11 -28.73
N SER A 314 0.13 10.14 -28.04
CA SER A 314 -0.10 11.07 -26.94
C SER A 314 0.30 10.38 -25.66
N ILE A 315 1.25 10.96 -24.92
CA ILE A 315 1.85 10.35 -23.73
C ILE A 315 1.69 11.33 -22.58
N ARG A 316 1.09 10.86 -21.49
CA ARG A 316 0.98 11.56 -20.22
C ARG A 316 1.84 10.84 -19.20
N ALA A 317 2.70 11.58 -18.52
CA ALA A 317 3.38 11.09 -17.33
C ALA A 317 3.08 12.04 -16.17
N GLU A 318 2.71 11.48 -15.04
CA GLU A 318 2.53 12.23 -13.81
C GLU A 318 3.38 11.61 -12.71
N ASN A 319 4.03 12.47 -11.94
CA ASN A 319 4.55 12.13 -10.63
C ASN A 319 3.53 12.66 -9.62
N VAL A 320 3.73 12.31 -8.36
CA VAL A 320 3.06 12.88 -7.20
C VAL A 320 3.05 14.43 -7.23
N ILE A 321 4.08 15.03 -7.83
CA ILE A 321 4.31 16.47 -7.78
C ILE A 321 3.76 17.20 -9.01
N SER A 322 3.99 16.67 -10.22
CA SER A 322 3.65 17.37 -11.46
C SER A 322 3.20 16.41 -12.56
N LYS A 323 2.39 16.93 -13.49
CA LYS A 323 1.91 16.24 -14.69
C LYS A 323 2.56 16.84 -15.93
N THR A 324 2.94 16.01 -16.89
CA THR A 324 3.50 16.45 -18.17
C THR A 324 2.95 15.63 -19.32
N HIS A 325 2.87 16.28 -20.49
CA HIS A 325 2.35 15.70 -21.72
C HIS A 325 3.41 15.80 -22.81
N GLN A 326 3.53 14.76 -23.62
CA GLN A 326 4.43 14.71 -24.76
C GLN A 326 3.77 13.99 -25.93
N TYR A 327 4.05 14.47 -27.15
CA TYR A 327 3.53 13.90 -28.38
C TYR A 327 4.66 13.39 -29.26
N HIS A 328 4.42 12.27 -29.93
CA HIS A 328 5.35 11.70 -30.92
C HIS A 328 4.59 11.23 -32.16
N ARG A 329 4.88 11.85 -33.31
CA ARG A 329 4.22 11.54 -34.58
C ARG A 329 4.96 10.42 -35.31
N ILE A 330 4.19 9.51 -35.92
CA ILE A 330 4.69 8.34 -36.63
C ILE A 330 3.92 8.16 -37.92
N GLN A 331 4.65 7.95 -39.00
CA GLN A 331 4.08 7.63 -40.31
C GLN A 331 4.28 6.15 -40.59
N VAL A 332 3.18 5.45 -40.84
CA VAL A 332 3.16 4.01 -41.10
C VAL A 332 2.89 3.76 -42.57
N TRP A 333 3.88 3.18 -43.25
CA TRP A 333 3.79 2.84 -44.67
C TRP A 333 3.28 1.42 -44.86
N PRO A 334 2.48 1.16 -45.92
CA PRO A 334 2.09 -0.20 -46.25
C PRO A 334 3.33 -1.04 -46.54
N SER A 335 3.38 -2.25 -45.98
CA SER A 335 4.40 -3.22 -46.32
C SER A 335 4.25 -3.60 -47.79
N SER A 336 5.36 -3.51 -48.55
CA SER A 336 5.41 -3.88 -49.97
C SER A 336 4.95 -5.31 -50.26
N ILE A 337 4.99 -6.18 -49.24
CA ILE A 337 4.55 -7.56 -49.32
C ILE A 337 3.03 -7.61 -49.12
N GLN A 338 2.27 -7.43 -50.19
CA GLN A 338 0.85 -7.81 -50.19
C GLN A 338 0.76 -9.36 -50.25
N PRO A 339 0.16 -10.04 -49.26
CA PRO A 339 0.02 -11.50 -49.29
C PRO A 339 -0.71 -12.01 -50.54
N ALA A 340 -1.61 -11.18 -51.09
CA ALA A 340 -2.38 -11.47 -52.30
C ALA A 340 -1.49 -11.69 -53.54
N VAL A 341 -0.37 -10.96 -53.66
CA VAL A 341 0.51 -11.03 -54.85
C VAL A 341 1.20 -12.40 -54.95
N PHE A 342 1.38 -13.12 -53.84
CA PHE A 342 1.92 -14.48 -53.82
C PHE A 342 0.85 -15.56 -53.86
N ALA A 343 -0.38 -15.26 -53.40
CA ALA A 343 -1.48 -16.21 -53.38
C ALA A 343 -1.97 -16.58 -54.81
N PHE A 344 -2.07 -15.60 -55.71
CA PHE A 344 -2.49 -15.82 -57.10
C PHE A 344 -1.55 -16.75 -57.89
N PRO A 345 -0.22 -16.52 -57.95
CA PRO A 345 0.69 -17.43 -58.66
C PRO A 345 0.78 -18.81 -58.02
N CYS A 346 0.64 -18.95 -56.69
CA CYS A 346 0.58 -20.27 -56.05
C CYS A 346 -0.71 -21.01 -56.42
N ALA A 347 -1.86 -20.33 -56.39
CA ALA A 347 -3.13 -20.92 -56.78
C ALA A 347 -3.12 -21.39 -58.24
N THR A 348 -2.57 -20.59 -59.16
CA THR A 348 -2.45 -20.99 -60.57
C THR A 348 -1.52 -22.19 -60.75
N LEU A 349 -0.36 -22.23 -60.08
CA LEU A 349 0.55 -23.39 -60.12
C LEU A 349 -0.10 -24.66 -59.56
N ILE A 350 -0.84 -24.56 -58.46
CA ILE A 350 -1.56 -25.71 -57.87
C ILE A 350 -2.66 -26.19 -58.82
N THR A 351 -3.44 -25.29 -59.41
CA THR A 351 -4.49 -25.67 -60.38
C THR A 351 -3.90 -26.31 -61.64
N MET A 352 -2.76 -25.82 -62.13
CA MET A 352 -2.06 -26.41 -63.28
C MET A 352 -1.51 -27.80 -62.95
N MET A 353 -0.96 -27.99 -61.75
CA MET A 353 -0.49 -29.31 -61.29
C MET A 353 -1.65 -30.31 -61.17
N LEU A 354 -2.79 -29.89 -60.59
CA LEU A 354 -3.98 -30.74 -60.49
C LEU A 354 -4.55 -31.08 -61.87
N ALA A 355 -4.59 -30.13 -62.80
CA ALA A 355 -5.02 -30.36 -64.18
C ALA A 355 -4.07 -31.31 -64.92
N PHE A 356 -2.75 -31.19 -64.72
CA PHE A 356 -1.76 -32.09 -65.29
C PHE A 356 -1.88 -33.52 -64.74
N ILE A 357 -2.08 -33.67 -63.42
CA ILE A 357 -2.33 -34.97 -62.78
C ILE A 357 -3.61 -35.60 -63.34
N MET A 358 -4.69 -34.82 -63.48
CA MET A 358 -5.95 -35.29 -64.08
C MET A 358 -5.76 -35.70 -65.55
N TYR A 359 -5.00 -34.92 -66.33
CA TYR A 359 -4.70 -35.25 -67.72
C TYR A 359 -3.88 -36.54 -67.85
N MET A 360 -2.83 -36.69 -67.03
CA MET A 360 -1.99 -37.88 -67.03
C MET A 360 -2.77 -39.13 -66.59
N THR A 361 -3.64 -39.03 -65.59
CA THR A 361 -4.50 -40.15 -65.16
C THR A 361 -5.50 -40.56 -66.24
N LEU A 362 -6.13 -39.61 -66.94
CA LEU A 362 -7.01 -39.89 -68.08
C LEU A 362 -6.26 -40.52 -69.27
N ARG A 363 -5.05 -40.03 -69.58
CA ARG A 363 -4.24 -40.56 -70.69
C ARG A 363 -3.71 -41.96 -70.39
N ASN A 364 -3.29 -42.22 -69.16
CA ASN A 364 -2.82 -43.55 -68.74
C ASN A 364 -3.97 -44.57 -68.75
N ALA A 365 -5.19 -44.16 -68.40
CA ALA A 365 -6.38 -44.99 -68.54
C ALA A 365 -6.75 -45.30 -70.00
N ALA A 366 -6.43 -44.41 -70.94
CA ALA A 366 -6.68 -44.60 -72.37
C ALA A 366 -5.66 -45.53 -73.06
N HIS A 367 -4.42 -45.61 -72.56
CA HIS A 367 -3.38 -46.51 -73.11
C HIS A 367 -3.54 -47.98 -72.67
N GLN A 368 -4.35 -48.28 -71.66
CA GLN A 368 -4.64 -49.64 -71.20
C GLN A 368 -5.75 -50.34 -72.03
N LYS A 369 -5.84 -50.05 -73.32
CA LYS A 369 -6.78 -50.70 -74.26
C LYS A 369 -6.14 -50.84 -75.64
N ASP A 370 -5.20 -51.78 -75.76
CA ASP A 370 -5.02 -52.55 -77.00
C ASP A 370 -4.40 -53.93 -76.71
N MET A 371 -5.26 -54.93 -76.95
CA MET A 371 -5.11 -56.37 -77.21
C MET A 371 -3.83 -57.13 -76.76
N VAL A 372 -4.05 -58.12 -75.90
CA VAL A 372 -3.40 -59.44 -76.03
C VAL A 372 -4.51 -60.48 -76.18
N GLU A 373 -4.73 -60.95 -77.40
CA GLU A 373 -5.46 -62.19 -77.68
C GLU A 373 -4.54 -63.37 -77.33
N VAL A 374 -4.99 -64.25 -76.44
CA VAL A 374 -4.47 -65.62 -76.38
C VAL A 374 -5.66 -66.53 -76.65
N ALA A 375 -5.53 -67.29 -77.72
CA ALA A 375 -6.47 -68.30 -78.15
C ALA A 375 -6.58 -69.45 -77.13
N ASP A 376 -7.78 -69.98 -77.11
CA ASP A 376 -8.30 -71.11 -76.36
C ASP A 376 -7.50 -72.40 -76.58
N PHE A 377 -7.17 -73.12 -75.50
CA PHE A 377 -6.91 -74.56 -75.56
C PHE A 377 -7.49 -75.23 -74.31
N ASP A 378 -8.65 -75.85 -74.55
CA ASP A 378 -9.44 -76.67 -73.64
C ASP A 378 -8.76 -78.02 -73.38
N PHE A 379 -8.64 -78.38 -72.09
CA PHE A 379 -8.45 -79.76 -71.63
C PHE A 379 -9.24 -79.97 -70.34
N SER A 380 -10.51 -80.36 -70.47
CA SER A 380 -11.25 -81.08 -69.43
C SER A 380 -11.44 -82.53 -69.90
N PRO A 381 -11.37 -83.59 -69.05
CA PRO A 381 -12.31 -83.81 -67.94
C PRO A 381 -11.64 -84.41 -66.67
N MET A 382 -12.24 -84.48 -65.47
CA MET A 382 -13.38 -85.35 -65.09
C MET A 382 -13.79 -85.05 -63.62
N SER A 383 -15.11 -85.04 -63.35
CA SER A 383 -15.87 -85.46 -62.14
C SER A 383 -15.12 -85.55 -60.79
N ASP A 384 -15.66 -85.09 -59.64
CA ASP A 384 -16.96 -85.49 -59.12
C ASP A 384 -17.32 -84.77 -57.79
N LYS A 385 -18.63 -84.74 -57.48
CA LYS A 385 -19.30 -84.66 -56.15
C LYS A 385 -19.69 -83.30 -55.53
N ASN A 386 -20.99 -83.04 -55.69
CA ASN A 386 -21.97 -82.43 -54.76
C ASN A 386 -21.91 -83.04 -53.32
N PRO A 387 -22.55 -82.48 -52.26
CA PRO A 387 -23.90 -81.84 -52.29
C PRO A 387 -24.08 -80.55 -51.42
N GLU A 388 -24.80 -79.56 -51.94
CA GLU A 388 -26.16 -79.07 -51.53
C GLU A 388 -26.26 -77.93 -50.47
N PRO A 389 -27.35 -77.12 -50.49
CA PRO A 389 -27.34 -75.63 -50.38
C PRO A 389 -28.33 -75.13 -49.28
N PRO A 390 -29.12 -74.01 -49.35
CA PRO A 390 -29.12 -72.76 -50.14
C PRO A 390 -29.45 -71.44 -49.37
N ALA A 391 -29.58 -70.34 -50.16
CA ALA A 391 -30.44 -69.14 -50.02
C ALA A 391 -29.87 -67.89 -49.30
N GLY A 392 -29.99 -66.65 -49.80
CA GLY A 392 -30.59 -66.05 -51.00
C GLY A 392 -30.27 -64.54 -51.05
N VAL A 393 -29.97 -63.92 -52.20
CA VAL A 393 -30.84 -63.21 -53.17
C VAL A 393 -30.97 -61.67 -52.96
N ARG A 394 -30.50 -60.93 -54.01
CA ARG A 394 -30.94 -59.65 -54.62
C ARG A 394 -31.42 -58.45 -53.78
N CYS A 395 -30.99 -57.23 -54.14
CA CYS A 395 -31.74 -56.37 -55.08
C CYS A 395 -31.02 -55.07 -55.51
N CYS A 396 -31.30 -54.65 -56.74
CA CYS A 396 -30.97 -53.38 -57.39
C CYS A 396 -32.23 -52.49 -57.48
N CYS A 397 -32.00 -51.16 -57.52
CA CYS A 397 -32.83 -50.10 -58.11
C CYS A 397 -34.23 -49.81 -57.53
N GLN A 398 -34.46 -48.56 -57.09
CA GLN A 398 -35.37 -47.65 -57.81
C GLN A 398 -35.21 -46.17 -57.42
N MET A 399 -35.52 -45.33 -58.41
CA MET A 399 -35.34 -43.89 -58.54
C MET A 399 -36.55 -43.08 -58.02
N CYS A 400 -36.26 -41.81 -57.69
CA CYS A 400 -37.08 -40.60 -57.85
C CYS A 400 -38.30 -40.36 -56.95
N CYS A 401 -38.24 -39.27 -56.17
CA CYS A 401 -38.94 -37.99 -56.44
C CYS A 401 -38.66 -36.98 -55.30
N GLY A 402 -38.18 -35.77 -55.61
CA GLY A 402 -38.28 -34.61 -54.70
C GLY A 402 -39.66 -33.92 -54.85
N PRO A 403 -39.85 -32.66 -54.43
CA PRO A 403 -39.05 -31.79 -53.53
C PRO A 403 -39.94 -31.09 -52.45
N PHE A 404 -39.36 -30.25 -51.56
CA PHE A 404 -39.80 -28.87 -51.23
C PHE A 404 -39.26 -28.31 -49.89
N LEU A 405 -38.64 -27.13 -50.01
CA LEU A 405 -38.51 -25.92 -49.16
C LEU A 405 -38.35 -25.96 -47.61
N LEU A 406 -37.44 -25.05 -47.18
CA LEU A 406 -37.35 -24.26 -45.92
C LEU A 406 -37.26 -25.05 -44.61
N GLU A 407 -36.37 -24.80 -43.67
CA GLU A 407 -35.95 -23.54 -43.06
C GLU A 407 -34.64 -23.78 -42.26
N THR A 408 -33.77 -22.78 -42.16
CA THR A 408 -32.69 -22.69 -41.15
C THR A 408 -33.31 -22.18 -39.82
N PRO A 409 -32.60 -22.00 -38.67
CA PRO A 409 -31.13 -22.03 -38.44
C PRO A 409 -30.66 -22.61 -37.08
N SER A 410 -29.33 -22.61 -36.91
CA SER A 410 -28.57 -22.59 -35.63
C SER A 410 -28.68 -23.84 -34.74
N GLU A 411 -27.71 -24.29 -33.96
CA GLU A 411 -26.40 -23.82 -33.53
C GLU A 411 -25.74 -25.04 -32.86
N TYR A 412 -24.40 -25.03 -32.71
CA TYR A 412 -23.64 -25.76 -31.68
C TYR A 412 -23.62 -27.30 -31.71
N LEU A 413 -22.44 -27.90 -31.87
CA LEU A 413 -21.83 -28.72 -30.79
C LEU A 413 -20.37 -29.13 -31.08
N GLU A 414 -19.54 -28.90 -30.05
CA GLU A 414 -18.51 -29.78 -29.49
C GLU A 414 -17.32 -30.27 -30.35
N VAL A 415 -16.12 -29.90 -29.89
CA VAL A 415 -14.89 -30.67 -30.12
C VAL A 415 -14.40 -31.19 -28.78
N VAL A 416 -14.38 -32.52 -28.64
CA VAL A 416 -13.70 -33.26 -27.57
C VAL A 416 -12.86 -34.36 -28.24
N ARG A 417 -11.55 -34.34 -27.96
CA ARG A 417 -10.55 -35.45 -27.82
C ARG A 417 -10.48 -36.56 -28.90
N GLU A 418 -9.36 -37.20 -29.23
CA GLU A 418 -7.96 -37.18 -28.81
C GLU A 418 -7.14 -38.08 -29.78
N ASN A 419 -5.82 -37.91 -29.77
CA ASN A 419 -4.76 -38.92 -29.92
C ASN A 419 -4.19 -39.37 -31.28
N HIS A 420 -2.89 -39.71 -31.13
CA HIS A 420 -1.92 -40.48 -31.93
C HIS A 420 -0.93 -39.58 -32.69
N GLY A 421 0.39 -39.59 -32.49
CA GLY A 421 1.32 -40.37 -31.66
C GLY A 421 2.69 -40.34 -32.37
N LEU A 422 3.77 -39.86 -31.75
CA LEU A 422 5.12 -39.91 -32.35
C LEU A 422 6.23 -40.11 -31.28
N LEU A 423 7.24 -40.86 -31.73
CA LEU A 423 8.32 -41.59 -31.04
C LEU A 423 9.42 -40.72 -30.36
N PRO A 424 10.28 -41.31 -29.49
CA PRO A 424 11.22 -40.59 -28.62
C PRO A 424 12.65 -40.48 -29.19
N PRO A 425 13.51 -39.56 -28.69
CA PRO A 425 14.93 -39.54 -29.01
C PRO A 425 15.82 -40.25 -27.98
N LEU A 426 16.82 -40.96 -28.51
CA LEU A 426 17.96 -41.58 -27.83
C LEU A 426 18.98 -40.53 -27.39
N TYR A 427 19.40 -40.49 -26.12
CA TYR A 427 20.77 -40.13 -25.74
C TYR A 427 21.18 -40.77 -24.41
N LYS A 428 22.37 -41.40 -24.40
CA LYS A 428 22.97 -42.14 -23.29
C LYS A 428 23.60 -41.22 -22.25
N SER A 429 23.54 -41.63 -20.99
CA SER A 429 24.26 -41.07 -19.83
C SER A 429 25.72 -41.57 -19.77
N VAL A 430 26.67 -40.67 -19.50
CA VAL A 430 28.04 -41.01 -19.09
C VAL A 430 28.27 -40.50 -17.66
N LYS A 431 28.67 -41.42 -16.77
CA LYS A 431 29.23 -41.17 -15.43
C LYS A 431 30.74 -41.00 -15.53
N THR A 432 31.33 -40.11 -14.72
CA THR A 432 32.64 -40.23 -14.02
C THR A 432 32.84 -38.99 -13.12
N TYR A 433 32.72 -39.10 -11.80
CA TYR A 433 33.73 -39.30 -10.73
C TYR A 433 34.36 -38.00 -10.17
N THR A 434 34.25 -37.90 -8.85
CA THR A 434 34.98 -37.03 -7.92
C THR A 434 36.41 -37.52 -7.68
N VAL A 435 37.37 -36.59 -7.65
CA VAL A 435 38.53 -36.56 -6.76
C VAL A 435 38.69 -35.13 -6.29
#